data_AF-A0A317YN52-F1
#
_entry.id   AF-A0A317YN52-F1
#
_cell.length_a   1.000
_cell.length_b   1.000
_cell.length_c   1.000
_cell.angle_alpha   90.00
_cell.angle_beta   90.00
_cell.angle_gamma   90.00
#
_symmetry.space_group_name_H-M   'P 1'
#
loop_
_entity.id
_entity.type
_entity.pdbx_description
1 polymer ?
#
loop_
_entity_poly.entity_id
_entity_poly.type
_entity_poly.pdbx_seq_one_letter_code
_entity_poly.pdbx_strand_id
1 'polypeptide(L)'
;ASTYSNYVQQYQLPGHFAPIASYQLLEKAVETARDKGVRHHVGNVLSSDIFYNADTTASERWMRMGILGVEMESAALYMNAIYTGVEALGVFTVSDHLIHE
;
A
#
# COMPACT_ATOMS: atom_id res chain seq x y z
N ALA A 1 0.06 -1.36 -3.88
CA ALA A 1 0.35 -1.88 -2.54
C ALA A 1 1.10 -3.20 -2.72
N SER A 2 2.29 -3.34 -2.17
CA SER A 2 2.98 -4.63 -2.10
C SER A 2 2.44 -5.42 -0.92
N THR A 3 2.50 -6.75 -0.99
CA THR A 3 2.11 -7.61 0.13
C THR A 3 2.81 -8.96 0.01
N TYR A 4 2.93 -9.63 1.15
CA TYR A 4 3.25 -11.06 1.23
C TYR A 4 2.09 -11.87 1.81
N SER A 5 0.92 -11.24 1.98
CA SER A 5 -0.28 -11.91 2.47
C SER A 5 -0.72 -13.01 1.52
N ASN A 6 -1.26 -14.09 2.09
CA ASN A 6 -1.83 -15.18 1.30
C ASN A 6 -3.21 -14.83 0.69
N TYR A 7 -3.75 -13.64 0.97
CA TYR A 7 -5.07 -13.21 0.54
C TYR A 7 -5.32 -13.37 -0.98
N VAL A 8 -4.31 -13.11 -1.81
CA VAL A 8 -4.41 -13.18 -3.28
C VAL A 8 -4.72 -14.58 -3.81
N GLN A 9 -4.39 -15.65 -3.05
CA GLN A 9 -4.56 -17.03 -3.51
C GLN A 9 -6.01 -17.41 -3.79
N GLN A 10 -6.97 -16.76 -3.13
CA GLN A 10 -8.40 -17.04 -3.34
C GLN A 10 -8.84 -16.84 -4.80
N TYR A 11 -8.13 -15.97 -5.55
CA TYR A 11 -8.44 -15.67 -6.96
C TYR A 11 -7.79 -16.65 -7.95
N GLN A 12 -6.98 -17.61 -7.47
CA GLN A 12 -6.39 -18.69 -8.29
C GLN A 12 -5.64 -18.17 -9.53
N LEU A 13 -4.92 -17.06 -9.39
CA LEU A 13 -4.21 -16.43 -10.50
C LEU A 13 -2.94 -17.23 -10.87
N PRO A 14 -2.65 -17.45 -12.17
CA PRO A 14 -1.46 -18.19 -12.62
C PRO A 14 -0.20 -17.29 -12.66
N GLY A 15 0.05 -16.50 -11.62
CA GLY A 15 1.19 -15.59 -11.54
C GLY A 15 1.14 -14.60 -10.37
N HIS A 16 2.09 -13.66 -10.34
CA HIS A 16 2.08 -12.58 -9.36
C HIS A 16 1.16 -11.45 -9.79
N PHE A 17 0.26 -11.05 -8.89
CA PHE A 17 -0.63 -9.93 -9.11
C PHE A 17 -0.10 -8.67 -8.41
N ALA A 18 -0.18 -7.53 -9.10
CA ALA A 18 0.21 -6.23 -8.55
C ALA A 18 -1.06 -5.43 -8.24
N PRO A 19 -1.53 -5.38 -6.98
CA PRO A 19 -2.74 -4.64 -6.63
C PRO A 19 -2.44 -3.14 -6.60
N ILE A 20 -3.14 -2.39 -7.43
CA ILE A 20 -2.98 -0.95 -7.62
C ILE A 20 -4.28 -0.20 -7.30
N ALA A 21 -4.15 1.05 -6.88
CA ALA A 21 -5.27 1.94 -6.67
C ALA A 21 -5.92 2.35 -8.00
N SER A 22 -7.14 2.88 -7.94
CA SER A 22 -7.73 3.61 -9.07
C SER A 22 -6.90 4.87 -9.37
N TYR A 23 -6.56 5.06 -10.65
CA TYR A 23 -5.93 6.29 -11.13
C TYR A 23 -6.85 7.51 -10.92
N GLN A 24 -8.15 7.38 -11.16
CA GLN A 24 -9.08 8.52 -11.04
C GLN A 24 -9.18 9.01 -9.60
N LEU A 25 -9.25 8.10 -8.63
CA LEU A 25 -9.24 8.47 -7.22
C LEU A 25 -7.89 9.06 -6.81
N LEU A 26 -6.78 8.48 -7.30
CA LEU A 26 -5.43 8.94 -7.00
C LEU A 26 -5.21 10.38 -7.52
N GLU A 27 -5.55 10.64 -8.78
CA GLU A 27 -5.42 11.97 -9.42
C GLU A 27 -6.20 13.03 -8.62
N LYS A 28 -7.47 12.76 -8.31
CA LYS A 28 -8.31 13.67 -7.51
C LYS A 28 -7.73 13.93 -6.12
N ALA A 29 -7.20 12.91 -5.45
CA ALA A 29 -6.58 13.06 -4.15
C ALA A 29 -5.31 13.92 -4.21
N VAL A 30 -4.48 13.72 -5.24
CA VAL A 30 -3.26 14.49 -5.48
C VAL A 30 -3.58 15.95 -5.80
N GLU A 31 -4.54 16.22 -6.69
CA GLU A 31 -5.00 17.58 -7.01
C GLU A 31 -5.53 18.28 -5.75
N THR A 32 -6.41 17.62 -5.00
CA THR A 32 -6.94 18.16 -3.75
C THR A 32 -5.83 18.47 -2.74
N ALA A 33 -4.83 17.61 -2.64
CA ALA A 33 -3.69 17.81 -1.74
C ALA A 33 -2.83 19.01 -2.17
N ARG A 34 -2.61 19.17 -3.48
CA ARG A 34 -1.90 20.33 -4.06
C ARG A 34 -2.65 21.63 -3.81
N ASP A 35 -3.95 21.66 -4.07
CA ASP A 35 -4.80 22.85 -3.89
C ASP A 35 -4.84 23.30 -2.42
N LYS A 36 -4.84 22.35 -1.49
CA LYS A 36 -4.76 22.62 -0.05
C LYS A 36 -3.36 22.98 0.45
N GLY A 37 -2.34 22.88 -0.41
CA GLY A 37 -0.94 23.10 -0.03
C GLY A 37 -0.42 22.10 1.02
N VAL A 38 -1.03 20.91 1.13
CA VAL A 38 -0.60 19.90 2.10
C VAL A 38 0.57 19.08 1.55
N ARG A 39 1.58 18.86 2.39
CA ARG A 39 2.68 17.95 2.07
C ARG A 39 2.12 16.54 1.92
N HIS A 40 2.43 15.92 0.80
CA HIS A 40 2.02 14.55 0.50
C HIS A 40 3.11 13.84 -0.29
N HIS A 41 3.03 12.50 -0.31
CA HIS A 41 3.85 11.64 -1.14
C HIS A 41 2.93 10.64 -1.84
N VAL A 42 3.28 10.26 -3.07
CA VAL A 42 2.58 9.23 -3.83
C VAL A 42 3.56 8.11 -4.11
N GLY A 43 3.19 6.88 -3.76
CA GLY A 43 4.04 5.72 -3.98
C GLY A 43 3.45 4.45 -3.41
N ASN A 44 4.31 3.43 -3.33
CA ASN A 44 3.89 2.11 -2.90
C ASN A 44 4.01 1.95 -1.37
N VAL A 45 3.03 1.28 -0.78
CA VAL A 45 3.00 0.86 0.64
C VAL A 45 3.08 -0.65 0.73
N LEU A 46 3.52 -1.17 1.87
CA LEU A 46 3.45 -2.59 2.19
C LEU A 46 2.22 -2.89 3.03
N SER A 47 1.31 -3.72 2.52
CA SER A 47 0.22 -4.35 3.30
C SER A 47 0.74 -5.62 3.95
N SER A 48 1.00 -5.55 5.25
CA SER A 48 1.65 -6.57 6.06
C SER A 48 0.64 -7.35 6.91
N ASP A 49 0.75 -8.68 6.94
CA ASP A 49 0.01 -9.52 7.90
C ASP A 49 0.71 -9.56 9.29
N ILE A 50 1.88 -8.95 9.44
CA ILE A 50 2.75 -9.10 10.63
C ILE A 50 3.08 -7.72 11.20
N PHE A 51 2.41 -7.36 12.29
CA PHE A 51 2.73 -6.13 13.02
C PHE A 51 4.07 -6.23 13.77
N TYR A 52 4.29 -7.33 14.50
CA TYR A 52 5.53 -7.61 15.23
C TYR A 52 6.40 -8.60 14.47
N ASN A 53 7.40 -8.11 13.75
CA ASN A 53 8.25 -8.93 12.90
C ASN A 53 9.50 -9.44 13.65
N ALA A 54 9.72 -10.76 13.64
CA ALA A 54 10.91 -11.36 14.24
C ALA A 54 12.18 -11.15 13.40
N ASP A 55 12.05 -10.91 12.10
CA ASP A 55 13.17 -10.54 11.23
C ASP A 55 13.42 -9.04 11.31
N THR A 56 14.46 -8.67 12.06
CA THR A 56 14.88 -7.28 12.28
C THR A 56 15.37 -6.56 11.02
N THR A 57 15.64 -7.29 9.93
CA THR A 57 16.11 -6.72 8.66
C THR A 57 14.99 -6.55 7.63
N ALA A 58 13.76 -6.97 7.94
CA ALA A 58 12.64 -6.95 6.99
C ALA A 58 12.32 -5.53 6.49
N SER A 59 12.23 -4.55 7.38
CA SER A 59 11.92 -3.16 7.03
C SER A 59 12.94 -2.57 6.07
N GLU A 60 14.24 -2.80 6.31
CA GLU A 60 15.32 -2.29 5.46
C GLU A 60 15.21 -2.82 4.02
N ARG A 61 14.88 -4.10 3.85
CA ARG A 61 14.72 -4.69 2.50
C ARG A 61 13.53 -4.09 1.75
N TRP A 62 12.41 -3.83 2.42
CA TRP A 62 11.26 -3.15 1.81
C TRP A 62 11.59 -1.69 1.45
N MET A 63 12.30 -0.98 2.33
CA MET A 63 12.75 0.39 2.07
C MET A 63 13.66 0.47 0.84
N ARG A 64 14.59 -0.49 0.66
CA ARG A 64 15.46 -0.56 -0.53
C ARG A 64 14.68 -0.72 -1.84
N MET A 65 13.44 -1.22 -1.79
CA MET A 65 12.53 -1.32 -2.93
C MET A 65 11.65 -0.07 -3.14
N GLY A 66 11.83 0.99 -2.33
CA GLY A 66 11.07 2.24 -2.43
C GLY A 66 9.70 2.21 -1.76
N ILE A 67 9.44 1.26 -0.84
CA ILE A 67 8.22 1.29 0.00
C ILE A 67 8.27 2.51 0.92
N LEU A 68 7.19 3.30 0.91
CA LEU A 68 7.09 4.55 1.67
C LEU A 68 6.60 4.35 3.11
N GLY A 69 5.85 3.26 3.36
CA GLY A 69 5.25 2.98 4.65
C GLY A 69 4.64 1.59 4.71
N VAL A 70 4.31 1.16 5.91
CA VAL A 70 3.70 -0.14 6.20
C VAL A 70 2.30 0.09 6.80
N GLU A 71 1.32 -0.64 6.30
CA GLU A 71 -0.05 -0.74 6.78
C GLU A 71 -0.53 -2.20 6.59
N MET A 72 -1.82 -2.54 6.77
CA MET A 72 -2.24 -3.94 6.79
C MET A 72 -3.38 -4.27 5.80
N GLU A 73 -3.97 -3.30 5.12
CA GLU A 73 -5.28 -3.48 4.46
C GLU A 73 -5.30 -3.23 2.94
N SER A 74 -4.43 -2.36 2.41
CA SER A 74 -4.56 -1.80 1.06
C SER A 74 -4.53 -2.83 -0.05
N ALA A 75 -3.67 -3.84 0.05
CA ALA A 75 -3.53 -4.86 -0.98
C ALA A 75 -4.84 -5.64 -1.15
N ALA A 76 -5.46 -6.08 -0.05
CA ALA A 76 -6.74 -6.77 -0.08
C ALA A 76 -7.88 -5.85 -0.54
N LEU A 77 -7.89 -4.59 -0.08
CA LEU A 77 -8.86 -3.58 -0.54
C LEU A 77 -8.81 -3.40 -2.07
N TYR A 78 -7.62 -3.22 -2.63
CA TYR A 78 -7.43 -3.05 -4.07
C TYR A 78 -7.80 -4.32 -4.86
N MET A 79 -7.43 -5.50 -4.38
CA MET A 79 -7.84 -6.76 -5.02
C MET A 79 -9.37 -6.91 -5.05
N ASN A 80 -10.05 -6.62 -3.95
CA ASN A 80 -11.51 -6.68 -3.87
C ASN A 80 -12.17 -5.68 -4.81
N ALA A 81 -11.68 -4.45 -4.84
CA ALA A 81 -12.20 -3.41 -5.72
C ALA A 81 -12.07 -3.82 -7.19
N ILE A 82 -10.89 -4.33 -7.58
CA ILE A 82 -10.64 -4.83 -8.94
C ILE A 82 -11.55 -6.01 -9.27
N TYR A 83 -11.68 -6.99 -8.37
CA TYR A 83 -12.53 -8.16 -8.58
C TYR A 83 -14.02 -7.82 -8.70
N THR A 84 -14.48 -6.79 -7.98
CA THR A 84 -15.90 -6.38 -7.95
C THR A 84 -16.24 -5.24 -8.92
N GLY A 85 -15.25 -4.69 -9.64
CA GLY A 85 -15.46 -3.64 -10.63
C GLY A 85 -15.73 -2.25 -10.02
N VAL A 86 -15.23 -1.98 -8.81
CA VAL A 86 -15.33 -0.67 -8.15
C VAL A 86 -13.95 -0.02 -7.96
N GLU A 87 -13.94 1.25 -7.58
CA GLU A 87 -12.70 2.00 -7.38
C GLU A 87 -12.27 2.00 -5.90
N ALA A 88 -10.96 1.95 -5.65
CA ALA A 88 -10.39 2.08 -4.31
C ALA A 88 -9.05 2.85 -4.31
N LEU A 89 -8.77 3.52 -3.20
CA LEU A 89 -7.53 4.22 -2.91
C LEU A 89 -7.27 4.19 -1.39
N GLY A 90 -6.03 3.93 -1.00
CA GLY A 90 -5.53 4.11 0.37
C GLY A 90 -4.86 5.48 0.52
N VAL A 91 -5.23 6.21 1.57
CA VAL A 91 -4.63 7.49 1.96
C VAL A 91 -4.24 7.40 3.43
N PHE A 92 -2.97 7.68 3.72
CA PHE A 92 -2.37 7.42 5.05
C PHE A 92 -1.77 8.68 5.63
N THR A 93 -1.97 8.87 6.93
CA THR A 93 -1.15 9.78 7.74
C THR A 93 -0.08 8.95 8.41
N VAL A 94 1.20 9.34 8.27
CA VAL A 94 2.30 8.69 8.98
C VAL A 94 2.18 9.04 10.47
N SER A 95 1.77 8.08 11.29
CA SER A 95 1.67 8.24 12.75
C SER A 95 2.96 7.91 13.47
N ASP A 96 3.75 6.98 12.92
CA ASP A 96 4.93 6.42 13.57
C ASP A 96 6.10 6.32 12.58
N HIS A 97 7.32 6.52 13.07
CA HIS A 97 8.54 6.39 12.28
C HIS A 97 9.29 5.13 12.73
N LEU A 98 9.35 4.11 11.87
CA LEU A 98 9.93 2.80 12.19
C LEU A 98 11.47 2.82 12.33
N ILE A 99 12.11 3.86 11.83
CA ILE A 99 13.57 4.02 11.88
C ILE A 99 13.88 5.04 12.96
N HIS A 100 14.70 4.65 13.92
CA HIS A 100 15.25 5.59 14.89
C HIS A 100 16.75 5.71 14.58
N GLU A 101 17.23 6.94 14.42
CA GLU A 101 18.67 7.26 14.32
C GLU A 101 19.37 7.06 15.67
#